data_AF-A0A920U6C4-F1
#
_entry.id   AF-A0A920U6C4-F1
#
_cell.length_a   1.000
_cell.length_b   1.000
_cell.length_c   1.000
_cell.angle_alpha   90.00
_cell.angle_beta   90.00
_cell.angle_gamma   90.00
#
_symmetry.space_group_name_H-M   'P 1'
#
loop_
_entity.id
_entity.type
_entity.pdbx_description
1 polymer ?
#
loop_
_entity_poly.entity_id
_entity_poly.type
_entity_poly.pdbx_seq_one_letter_code
_entity_poly.pdbx_strand_id
1 'polypeptide(L)'
;MQAGLPPKMEGDLYIRLCEPIKKELPDMHIHGFSPEEVLYGSIRSETTIKSYLSELKAAGVGSLPGTSAEVLDQDLRNKFHLVVLQLKSGKRYYDCS
;
A
#
# COMPACT_ATOMS: atom_id res chain seq x y z
N MET A 1 8.39 0.23 -5.17
CA MET A 1 8.41 1.70 -5.29
C MET A 1 8.61 2.29 -3.91
N GLN A 2 9.53 3.25 -3.80
CA GLN A 2 9.76 4.05 -2.60
C GLN A 2 9.74 5.52 -3.04
N ALA A 3 8.81 6.29 -2.53
CA ALA A 3 8.64 7.71 -2.83
C ALA A 3 8.99 8.55 -1.59
N GLY A 4 9.33 9.82 -1.81
CA GLY A 4 9.48 10.78 -0.71
C GLY A 4 8.14 11.20 -0.13
N LEU A 5 8.16 11.93 0.99
CA LEU A 5 7.00 12.56 1.64
C LEU A 5 6.99 14.08 1.35
N PRO A 6 6.55 14.55 0.17
CA PRO A 6 6.65 15.95 -0.18
C PRO A 6 5.68 16.82 0.65
N PRO A 7 6.13 17.95 1.21
CA PRO A 7 5.24 18.87 1.91
C PRO A 7 4.20 19.43 0.93
N LYS A 8 2.92 19.37 1.29
CA LYS A 8 1.74 19.70 0.45
C LYS A 8 1.44 18.68 -0.65
N MET A 9 1.77 17.41 -0.43
CA MET A 9 1.29 16.32 -1.28
C MET A 9 -0.24 16.30 -1.38
N GLU A 10 -0.77 16.16 -2.59
CA GLU A 10 -2.16 15.76 -2.82
C GLU A 10 -2.35 14.33 -2.33
N GLY A 11 -3.41 14.07 -1.57
CA GLY A 11 -3.60 12.79 -0.88
C GLY A 11 -3.54 11.58 -1.82
N ASP A 12 -4.03 11.74 -3.04
CA ASP A 12 -4.13 10.69 -4.05
C ASP A 12 -2.85 10.51 -4.90
N LEU A 13 -1.77 11.27 -4.66
CA LEU A 13 -0.60 11.27 -5.53
C LEU A 13 -0.02 9.86 -5.72
N TYR A 14 0.09 9.05 -4.66
CA TYR A 14 0.62 7.68 -4.79
C TYR A 14 -0.29 6.75 -5.59
N ILE A 15 -1.61 6.94 -5.48
CA ILE A 15 -2.62 6.21 -6.25
C ILE A 15 -2.48 6.58 -7.73
N ARG A 16 -2.45 7.88 -8.04
CA ARG A 16 -2.30 8.42 -9.40
C ARG A 16 -0.96 8.10 -10.05
N LEU A 17 0.08 7.80 -9.27
CA LEU A 17 1.33 7.28 -9.80
C LEU A 17 1.20 5.82 -10.27
N CYS A 18 0.37 5.00 -9.63
CA CYS A 18 0.24 3.58 -9.94
C CYS A 18 -0.62 3.32 -11.18
N GLU A 19 -1.70 4.09 -11.37
CA GLU A 19 -2.63 3.93 -12.50
C GLU A 19 -1.96 3.96 -13.90
N PRO A 20 -1.18 5.00 -14.27
CA PRO A 20 -0.56 5.06 -15.60
C PRO A 20 0.49 3.95 -15.78
N ILE A 21 1.19 3.60 -14.70
CA ILE A 21 2.16 2.50 -14.71
C ILE A 21 1.45 1.19 -15.05
N LYS A 22 0.33 0.91 -14.40
CA LYS A 22 -0.43 -0.32 -14.62
C LYS A 22 -1.13 -0.32 -15.98
N LYS A 23 -1.51 0.85 -16.48
CA LYS A 23 -2.05 1.02 -17.84
C LYS A 23 -1.03 0.68 -18.92
N GLU A 24 0.20 1.19 -18.81
CA GLU A 24 1.27 0.96 -19.80
C GLU A 24 1.93 -0.43 -19.64
N LEU A 25 2.00 -0.93 -18.40
CA LEU A 25 2.59 -2.24 -18.07
C LEU A 25 1.61 -3.08 -17.23
N PRO A 26 0.57 -3.66 -17.85
CA PRO A 26 -0.47 -4.43 -17.13
C PRO A 26 0.06 -5.61 -16.33
N ASP A 27 1.13 -6.26 -16.80
CA ASP A 27 1.72 -7.42 -16.15
C ASP A 27 2.72 -7.06 -15.03
N MET A 28 3.10 -5.79 -14.91
CA MET A 28 4.11 -5.39 -13.92
C MET A 28 3.54 -5.46 -12.50
N HIS A 29 4.20 -6.24 -11.63
CA HIS A 29 3.84 -6.31 -10.22
C HIS A 29 4.35 -5.08 -9.47
N ILE A 30 3.43 -4.23 -9.02
CA ILE A 30 3.78 -3.08 -8.19
C ILE A 30 3.89 -3.55 -6.73
N HIS A 31 5.13 -3.62 -6.25
CA HIS A 31 5.45 -3.84 -4.84
C HIS A 31 6.04 -2.57 -4.23
N GLY A 32 5.38 -1.95 -3.26
CA GLY A 32 5.83 -0.66 -2.72
C GLY A 32 5.04 -0.11 -1.55
N PHE A 33 5.45 1.09 -1.13
CA PHE A 33 4.93 1.88 -0.01
C PHE A 33 5.31 1.37 1.39
N SER A 34 5.98 2.24 2.15
CA SER A 34 6.27 2.10 3.57
C SER A 34 5.01 2.32 4.42
N PRO A 35 5.01 1.95 5.73
CA PRO A 35 3.92 2.35 6.63
C PRO A 35 3.71 3.86 6.63
N GLU A 36 4.80 4.62 6.62
CA GLU A 36 4.79 6.08 6.72
C GLU A 36 4.17 6.70 5.47
N GLU A 37 4.45 6.16 4.27
CA GLU A 37 3.85 6.62 3.02
C GLU A 37 2.33 6.33 2.98
N VAL A 38 1.92 5.14 3.44
CA VAL A 38 0.49 4.79 3.52
C VAL A 38 -0.23 5.66 4.55
N LEU A 39 0.35 5.84 5.74
CA LEU A 39 -0.21 6.69 6.79
C LEU A 39 -0.31 8.13 6.30
N TYR A 40 0.76 8.66 5.73
CA TYR A 40 0.81 10.01 5.20
C TYR A 40 -0.24 10.22 4.11
N GLY A 41 -0.31 9.33 3.12
CA GLY A 41 -1.32 9.38 2.06
C GLY A 41 -2.75 9.33 2.60
N SER A 42 -3.03 8.48 3.59
CA SER A 42 -4.36 8.39 4.21
C SER A 42 -4.76 9.67 4.93
N ILE A 43 -3.83 10.30 5.67
CA ILE A 43 -4.06 11.58 6.36
C ILE A 43 -4.30 12.70 5.33
N ARG A 44 -3.48 12.75 4.28
CA ARG A 44 -3.60 13.77 3.22
C ARG A 44 -4.86 13.61 2.37
N SER A 45 -5.41 12.40 2.29
CA SER A 45 -6.67 12.08 1.60
C SER A 45 -7.89 12.14 2.53
N GLU A 46 -7.72 12.51 3.81
CA GLU A 46 -8.78 12.54 4.81
C GLU A 46 -9.56 11.22 4.93
N THR A 47 -8.88 10.09 4.72
CA THR A 47 -9.49 8.77 4.69
C THR A 47 -8.81 7.81 5.68
N THR A 48 -9.42 6.65 5.89
CA THR A 48 -8.81 5.62 6.74
C THR A 48 -7.69 4.91 5.98
N ILE A 49 -6.67 4.43 6.70
CA ILE A 49 -5.61 3.57 6.14
C ILE A 49 -6.21 2.43 5.30
N LYS A 50 -7.29 1.80 5.78
CA LYS A 50 -7.98 0.71 5.06
C LYS A 50 -8.54 1.17 3.71
N SER A 51 -9.22 2.31 3.67
CA SER A 51 -9.74 2.86 2.41
C SER A 51 -8.59 3.21 1.47
N TYR A 52 -7.55 3.86 2.00
CA TYR A 52 -6.38 4.24 1.22
C TYR A 52 -5.65 3.01 0.62
N LEU A 53 -5.49 1.94 1.40
CA LEU A 53 -4.97 0.66 0.91
C LEU A 53 -5.87 0.03 -0.16
N SER A 54 -7.19 0.18 -0.04
CA SER A 54 -8.14 -0.32 -1.04
C SER A 54 -8.00 0.45 -2.36
N GLU A 55 -7.79 1.76 -2.30
CA GLU A 55 -7.55 2.61 -3.46
C GLU A 55 -6.19 2.30 -4.12
N LEU A 56 -5.13 2.09 -3.33
CA LEU A 56 -3.84 1.63 -3.84
C LEU A 56 -3.96 0.28 -4.55
N LYS A 57 -4.71 -0.68 -3.97
CA LYS A 57 -5.00 -1.96 -4.62
C LYS A 57 -5.75 -1.75 -5.94
N ALA A 58 -6.77 -0.91 -5.96
CA ALA A 58 -7.54 -0.58 -7.16
C ALA A 58 -6.67 0.07 -8.25
N ALA A 59 -5.69 0.88 -7.87
CA ALA A 59 -4.70 1.49 -8.76
C ALA A 59 -3.59 0.52 -9.23
N GLY A 60 -3.63 -0.75 -8.80
CA GLY A 60 -2.74 -1.80 -9.30
C GLY A 60 -1.59 -2.18 -8.38
N VAL A 61 -1.57 -1.72 -7.13
CA VAL A 61 -0.60 -2.18 -6.13
C VAL A 61 -0.89 -3.62 -5.75
N GLY A 62 0.06 -4.51 -6.03
CA GLY A 62 -0.10 -5.94 -5.81
C GLY A 62 0.38 -6.43 -4.45
N SER A 63 1.37 -5.77 -3.83
CA SER A 63 1.77 -6.08 -2.45
C SER A 63 2.56 -4.94 -1.78
N LEU A 64 2.55 -4.95 -0.44
CA LEU A 64 3.36 -4.06 0.38
C LEU A 64 4.62 -4.78 0.88
N PRO A 65 5.74 -4.07 1.15
CA PRO A 65 6.87 -4.59 1.89
C PRO A 65 6.45 -5.23 3.22
N GLY A 66 7.12 -6.31 3.62
CA GLY A 66 6.74 -7.08 4.82
C GLY A 66 6.72 -6.24 6.11
N THR A 67 7.69 -5.34 6.28
CA THR A 67 7.72 -4.37 7.39
C THR A 67 6.56 -3.38 7.34
N SER A 68 6.13 -2.97 6.15
CA SER A 68 4.97 -2.10 5.97
C SER A 68 3.71 -2.74 6.52
N ALA A 69 3.51 -3.98 6.09
CA ALA A 69 2.35 -4.73 6.51
C ALA A 69 2.40 -5.09 8.01
N GLU A 70 3.55 -5.45 8.58
CA GLU A 70 3.64 -5.75 10.03
C GLU A 70 3.31 -4.55 10.93
N VAL A 71 3.78 -3.34 10.57
CA VAL A 71 3.49 -2.11 11.34
C VAL A 71 2.03 -1.68 11.18
N LEU A 72 1.52 -1.67 9.94
CA LEU A 72 0.13 -1.31 9.67
C LEU A 72 -0.84 -2.35 10.25
N ASP A 73 -0.47 -3.62 10.25
CA ASP A 73 -1.25 -4.72 10.81
C ASP A 73 -1.30 -4.67 12.33
N GLN A 74 -0.27 -4.22 13.07
CA GLN A 74 -0.46 -4.01 14.53
C GLN A 74 -1.55 -2.98 14.85
N ASP A 75 -1.63 -1.91 14.06
CA ASP A 75 -2.67 -0.88 14.21
C ASP A 75 -4.04 -1.32 13.63
N LEU A 76 -4.05 -2.15 12.57
CA LEU A 76 -5.25 -2.60 11.86
C LEU A 76 -5.83 -3.92 12.39
N ARG A 77 -5.02 -4.85 12.92
CA ARG A 77 -5.41 -6.18 13.42
C ARG A 77 -6.31 -6.11 14.65
N ASN A 78 -6.23 -5.01 15.41
CA ASN A 78 -7.22 -4.70 16.45
C ASN A 78 -8.61 -4.37 15.90
N LYS A 79 -8.76 -4.13 14.59
CA LYS A 79 -10.03 -3.74 13.95
C LYS A 79 -10.48 -4.67 12.80
N PHE A 80 -9.58 -5.24 12.00
CA PHE A 80 -9.95 -6.07 10.83
C PHE A 80 -8.90 -7.15 10.52
N HIS A 81 -9.32 -8.40 10.41
CA HIS A 81 -8.49 -9.58 10.07
C HIS A 81 -7.81 -9.43 8.69
N LEU A 82 -6.49 -9.21 8.65
CA LEU A 82 -5.67 -9.33 7.45
C LEU A 82 -5.10 -10.75 7.33
N VAL A 83 -5.12 -11.31 6.11
CA VAL A 83 -4.60 -12.66 5.79
C VAL A 83 -3.12 -12.56 5.38
N VAL A 84 -2.27 -13.34 6.06
CA VAL A 84 -0.83 -13.42 5.77
C VAL A 84 -0.59 -14.47 4.70
N LEU A 85 0.08 -14.12 3.59
CA LEU A 85 0.59 -15.11 2.63
C LEU A 85 2.09 -15.31 2.83
N GLN A 86 2.46 -16.49 3.33
CA GLN A 86 3.87 -16.90 3.39
C GLN A 86 4.31 -17.53 2.07
N LEU A 87 5.42 -17.06 1.50
CA LEU A 87 6.11 -17.74 0.41
C LEU A 87 7.40 -18.39 0.89
N LYS A 88 7.78 -19.47 0.19
CA LYS A 88 8.86 -20.43 0.51
C LYS A 88 10.29 -19.84 0.64
N SER A 89 10.47 -18.52 0.52
CA SER A 89 11.76 -17.84 0.68
C SER A 89 11.97 -17.18 2.06
N GLY A 90 11.08 -17.43 3.03
CA GLY A 90 11.14 -16.82 4.36
C GLY A 90 10.67 -15.36 4.40
N LYS A 91 10.26 -14.79 3.25
CA LYS A 91 9.64 -13.47 3.17
C LYS A 91 8.13 -13.59 3.33
N ARG A 92 7.58 -12.86 4.30
CA ARG A 92 6.12 -12.72 4.50
C ARG A 92 5.63 -11.60 3.61
N TYR A 93 4.61 -11.89 2.81
CA TYR A 93 3.88 -10.90 2.05
C TYR A 93 2.44 -10.86 2.55
N TYR A 94 1.81 -9.72 2.42
CA TYR A 94 0.40 -9.56 2.72
C TYR A 94 -0.28 -9.26 1.40
N ASP A 95 -1.21 -10.14 1.05
CA ASP A 95 -2.09 -9.94 -0.07
C ASP A 95 -3.26 -9.10 0.41
N CYS A 96 -3.64 -8.12 -0.40
CA CYS A 96 -4.73 -7.22 -0.07
C CYS A 96 -6.07 -7.84 -0.47
N SER A 97 -6.20 -9.19 -0.46
CA SER A 97 -7.31 -9.99 -1.00
C SER A 97 -8.67 -9.49 -0.54
#